data_AF-A0A0N4XNN9-F1
#
_entry.id   AF-A0A0N4XNN9-F1
#
_cell.length_a   1.000
_cell.length_b   1.000
_cell.length_c   1.000
_cell.angle_alpha   90.00
_cell.angle_beta   90.00
_cell.angle_gamma   90.00
#
_symmetry.space_group_name_H-M   'P 1'
#
loop_
_entity.id
_entity.type
_entity.pdbx_description
1 polymer ?
#
loop_
_entity_poly.entity_id
_entity_poly.type
_entity_poly.pdbx_seq_one_letter_code
_entity_poly.pdbx_strand_id
1 'polypeptide(L)'
;MVIECYREALTYYETDIKVATILALANRYMNINRLAECKQMCEMALSIDRNNDEATLMVADMLYTNNDTDKAIVHFAQLLGKYPKLVLALSSKIWYE
;
A
#
# COMPACT_ATOMS: atom_id res chain seq x y z
N MET A 1 -19.10 1.83 -9.91
CA MET A 1 -18.62 0.69 -10.73
C MET A 1 -17.30 0.09 -10.27
N VAL A 2 -16.11 0.67 -10.50
CA VAL A 2 -14.84 -0.04 -10.20
C VAL A 2 -14.65 -0.35 -8.70
N ILE A 3 -14.94 0.61 -7.81
CA ILE A 3 -14.84 0.41 -6.35
C ILE A 3 -15.84 -0.64 -5.85
N GLU A 4 -17.05 -0.69 -6.42
CA GLU A 4 -18.08 -1.67 -6.04
C GLU A 4 -17.71 -3.09 -6.46
N CYS A 5 -17.15 -3.27 -7.66
CA CYS A 5 -16.65 -4.58 -8.12
C CYS A 5 -15.56 -5.13 -7.18
N TYR A 6 -14.69 -4.28 -6.66
CA TYR A 6 -13.69 -4.72 -5.67
C TYR A 6 -14.31 -5.05 -4.31
N ARG A 7 -15.36 -4.34 -3.87
CA ARG A 7 -16.08 -4.66 -2.63
C ARG A 7 -16.83 -6.00 -2.71
N GLU A 8 -17.34 -6.35 -3.88
CA GLU A 8 -17.92 -7.67 -4.14
C GLU A 8 -16.85 -8.76 -4.24
N ALA A 9 -15.71 -8.48 -4.89
CA ALA A 9 -14.56 -9.39 -4.89
C ALA A 9 -14.11 -9.75 -3.46
N LEU A 10 -14.08 -8.77 -2.57
CA LEU A 10 -13.71 -8.93 -1.16
C LEU A 10 -14.54 -9.97 -0.39
N THR A 11 -15.76 -10.31 -0.82
CA THR A 11 -16.59 -11.32 -0.15
C THR A 11 -16.28 -12.75 -0.60
N TYR A 12 -15.71 -12.94 -1.79
CA TYR A 12 -15.51 -14.26 -2.40
C TYR A 12 -14.08 -14.82 -2.29
N TYR A 13 -13.06 -13.98 -2.12
CA TYR A 13 -11.67 -14.42 -2.27
C TYR A 13 -10.98 -14.88 -0.96
N GLU A 14 -9.94 -15.72 -1.11
CA GLU A 14 -9.01 -16.14 -0.03
C GLU A 14 -8.22 -14.95 0.53
N THR A 15 -7.56 -15.14 1.69
CA THR A 15 -6.88 -14.09 2.44
C THR A 15 -5.83 -13.32 1.63
N ASP A 16 -5.04 -13.99 0.79
CA ASP A 16 -4.02 -13.32 -0.04
C ASP A 16 -4.62 -12.42 -1.13
N ILE A 17 -5.63 -12.92 -1.84
CA ILE A 17 -6.30 -12.17 -2.92
C ILE A 17 -7.13 -11.01 -2.32
N LYS A 18 -7.64 -11.18 -1.10
CA LYS A 18 -8.28 -10.09 -0.33
C LYS A 18 -7.29 -8.95 -0.07
N VAL A 19 -6.07 -9.24 0.36
CA VAL A 19 -5.06 -8.20 0.60
C VAL A 19 -4.74 -7.46 -0.71
N ALA A 20 -4.47 -8.18 -1.79
CA ALA A 20 -4.17 -7.56 -3.09
C ALA A 20 -5.31 -6.66 -3.61
N THR A 21 -6.56 -7.09 -3.44
CA THR A 21 -7.73 -6.28 -3.85
C THR A 21 -7.93 -5.03 -2.99
N ILE A 22 -7.69 -5.12 -1.67
CA ILE A 22 -7.71 -3.96 -0.76
C ILE A 22 -6.64 -2.94 -1.15
N LEU A 23 -5.44 -3.40 -1.50
CA LEU A 23 -4.33 -2.53 -1.92
C LEU A 23 -4.62 -1.84 -3.26
N ALA A 24 -5.18 -2.56 -4.23
CA ALA A 24 -5.65 -1.96 -5.47
C ALA A 24 -6.71 -0.87 -5.21
N LEU A 25 -7.60 -1.08 -4.23
CA LEU A 25 -8.58 -0.09 -3.81
C LEU A 25 -7.94 1.14 -3.18
N ALA A 26 -6.98 0.93 -2.26
CA ALA A 26 -6.24 1.99 -1.60
C ALA A 26 -5.54 2.91 -2.62
N ASN A 27 -4.87 2.32 -3.62
CA ASN A 27 -4.23 3.06 -4.71
C ASN A 27 -5.26 3.86 -5.54
N ARG A 28 -6.44 3.30 -5.81
CA ARG A 28 -7.52 4.05 -6.46
C ARG A 28 -7.98 5.23 -5.61
N TYR A 29 -8.17 5.04 -4.30
CA TYR A 29 -8.52 6.11 -3.36
C TYR A 29 -7.47 7.22 -3.32
N MET A 30 -6.19 6.84 -3.37
CA MET A 30 -5.07 7.75 -3.42
C MET A 30 -5.09 8.62 -4.68
N ASN A 31 -5.36 8.04 -5.85
CA ASN A 31 -5.48 8.78 -7.12
C ASN A 31 -6.67 9.75 -7.15
N ILE A 32 -7.75 9.47 -6.43
CA ILE A 32 -8.91 10.37 -6.30
C ILE A 32 -8.76 11.32 -5.09
N ASN A 33 -7.56 11.41 -4.51
CA ASN A 33 -7.21 12.27 -3.37
C ASN A 33 -8.03 12.00 -2.09
N ARG A 34 -8.55 10.78 -1.93
CA ARG A 34 -9.32 10.33 -0.76
C ARG A 34 -8.43 9.56 0.22
N LEU A 35 -7.54 10.30 0.89
CA LEU A 35 -6.52 9.75 1.78
C LEU A 35 -7.09 9.03 3.01
N ALA A 36 -8.23 9.47 3.53
CA ALA A 36 -8.89 8.84 4.68
C ALA A 36 -9.31 7.39 4.39
N GLU A 37 -9.87 7.13 3.21
CA GLU A 37 -10.27 5.78 2.80
C GLU A 37 -9.07 4.94 2.40
N CYS A 38 -8.05 5.54 1.77
CA CYS A 38 -6.78 4.87 1.52
C CYS A 38 -6.20 4.32 2.83
N LYS A 39 -6.15 5.14 3.88
CA LYS A 39 -5.65 4.75 5.20
C LYS A 39 -6.45 3.58 5.80
N GLN A 40 -7.78 3.65 5.74
CA GLN A 40 -8.65 2.59 6.24
C GLN A 40 -8.42 1.26 5.50
N MET A 41 -8.23 1.32 4.17
CA MET A 41 -7.92 0.13 3.37
C MET A 41 -6.54 -0.43 3.72
N CYS A 42 -5.52 0.41 3.87
CA CYS A 42 -4.19 -0.05 4.28
C CYS A 42 -4.18 -0.69 5.68
N GLU A 43 -4.91 -0.12 6.64
CA GLU A 43 -5.07 -0.71 7.98
C GLU A 43 -5.77 -2.08 7.91
N MET A 44 -6.78 -2.21 7.04
CA MET A 44 -7.47 -3.48 6.81
C MET A 44 -6.54 -4.52 6.19
N ALA A 45 -5.72 -4.14 5.20
CA ALA A 45 -4.72 -5.03 4.60
C ALA A 45 -3.70 -5.54 5.65
N LEU A 46 -3.16 -4.65 6.47
CA LEU A 46 -2.22 -5.00 7.55
C LEU A 46 -2.87 -5.78 8.71
N SER A 47 -4.19 -5.68 8.89
CA SER A 47 -4.91 -6.48 9.87
C SER A 47 -5.07 -7.94 9.43
N ILE A 48 -5.16 -8.19 8.12
CA ILE A 48 -5.27 -9.52 7.53
C ILE A 48 -3.88 -10.14 7.42
N ASP A 49 -2.92 -9.40 6.91
CA ASP A 49 -1.52 -9.81 6.81
C ASP A 49 -0.59 -8.68 7.30
N ARG A 50 -0.17 -8.80 8.56
CA ARG A 50 0.72 -7.84 9.21
C ARG A 50 2.14 -7.85 8.65
N ASN A 51 2.54 -8.93 7.97
CA ASN A 51 3.87 -9.06 7.39
C ASN A 51 3.89 -8.80 5.88
N ASN A 52 2.78 -8.32 5.32
CA ASN A 52 2.68 -8.03 3.90
C ASN A 52 3.54 -6.82 3.52
N ASP A 53 4.56 -7.09 2.71
CA ASP A 53 5.50 -6.06 2.29
C ASP A 53 4.83 -5.06 1.31
N GLU A 54 3.84 -5.51 0.53
CA GLU A 54 3.09 -4.66 -0.41
C GLU A 54 2.12 -3.72 0.32
N ALA A 55 1.48 -4.19 1.40
CA ALA A 55 0.65 -3.33 2.24
C ALA A 55 1.46 -2.26 2.98
N THR A 56 2.65 -2.62 3.44
CA THR A 56 3.55 -1.68 4.11
C THR A 56 4.10 -0.65 3.11
N LEU A 57 4.38 -1.06 1.87
CA LEU A 57 4.77 -0.14 0.79
C LEU A 57 3.64 0.84 0.44
N MET A 58 2.39 0.37 0.36
CA MET A 58 1.22 1.23 0.12
C MET A 58 1.01 2.27 1.23
N VAL A 59 1.26 1.92 2.50
CA VAL A 59 1.23 2.88 3.62
C VAL A 59 2.31 3.95 3.46
N ALA A 60 3.52 3.54 3.07
CA ALA A 60 4.63 4.46 2.87
C ALA A 60 4.36 5.43 1.70
N ASP A 61 3.83 4.94 0.58
CA ASP A 61 3.39 5.76 -0.56
C ASP A 61 2.28 6.75 -0.15
N MET A 62 1.30 6.29 0.63
CA MET A 62 0.23 7.15 1.16
C MET A 62 0.80 8.26 2.06
N LEU A 63 1.73 7.95 2.97
CA LEU A 63 2.38 8.93 3.84
C LEU A 63 3.21 9.94 3.06
N TYR A 64 3.92 9.49 2.03
CA TYR A 64 4.67 10.35 1.11
C TYR A 64 3.74 11.37 0.45
N THR A 65 2.59 10.91 -0.02
CA THR A 65 1.59 11.75 -0.71
C THR A 65 0.84 12.67 0.25
N ASN A 66 0.74 12.30 1.53
CA ASN A 66 0.17 13.13 2.59
C ASN A 66 1.16 14.17 3.14
N ASN A 67 2.33 14.36 2.51
CA ASN A 67 3.40 15.26 2.98
C ASN A 67 4.03 14.84 4.33
N ASP A 68 3.75 13.62 4.82
CA ASP A 68 4.34 13.00 6.01
C ASP A 68 5.60 12.18 5.59
N THR A 69 6.50 12.81 4.85
CA THR A 69 7.72 12.17 4.30
C THR A 69 8.60 11.54 5.37
N ASP A 70 8.73 12.16 6.55
CA ASP A 70 9.52 11.63 7.66
C ASP A 70 9.03 10.25 8.14
N LYS A 71 7.71 10.06 8.22
CA LYS A 71 7.12 8.78 8.62
C LYS A 71 7.21 7.77 7.49
N ALA A 72 7.05 8.22 6.23
CA ALA A 72 7.23 7.36 5.06
C ALA A 72 8.65 6.75 5.05
N ILE A 73 9.68 7.56 5.32
CA ILE A 73 11.08 7.11 5.36
C ILE A 73 11.30 6.01 6.41
N VAL A 74 10.68 6.10 7.59
CA VAL A 74 10.82 5.05 8.63
C VAL A 74 10.21 3.73 8.15
N HIS A 75 9.02 3.78 7.54
CA HIS A 75 8.37 2.59 7.00
C HIS A 75 9.13 2.01 5.79
N PHE A 76 9.66 2.86 4.91
CA PHE A 76 10.56 2.42 3.84
C PHE A 76 11.83 1.79 4.41
N ALA A 77 12.48 2.40 5.40
CA ALA A 77 13.70 1.88 6.04
C ALA A 77 13.49 0.49 6.68
N GLN A 78 12.33 0.25 7.28
CA GLN A 78 11.96 -1.07 7.78
C GLN A 78 11.82 -2.11 6.66
N LEU A 79 11.25 -1.73 5.52
CA LEU A 79 11.18 -2.58 4.33
C LEU A 79 12.56 -2.84 3.72
N LEU A 80 13.41 -1.79 3.64
CA LEU A 80 14.77 -1.84 3.12
C LEU A 80 15.64 -2.84 3.91
N GLY A 81 15.47 -2.90 5.23
CA GLY A 81 16.17 -3.87 6.08
C GLY A 81 15.75 -5.33 5.83
N LYS A 82 14.55 -5.57 5.33
CA LYS A 82 13.94 -6.91 5.17
C LYS A 82 14.17 -7.49 3.77
N TYR A 83 14.14 -6.65 2.74
CA TYR A 83 14.42 -7.05 1.35
C TYR A 83 15.44 -6.13 0.67
N PRO A 84 16.74 -6.31 0.94
CA PRO A 84 17.80 -5.51 0.32
C PRO A 84 17.85 -5.64 -1.22
N LYS A 85 17.22 -6.68 -1.80
CA LYS A 85 17.13 -6.89 -3.26
C LYS A 85 15.97 -6.16 -3.94
N LEU A 86 14.88 -5.87 -3.23
CA LEU A 86 13.74 -5.10 -3.76
C LEU A 86 14.15 -3.62 -4.00
N VAL A 87 15.16 -3.17 -3.26
CA VAL A 87 15.75 -1.82 -3.30
C VAL A 87 16.25 -1.41 -4.69
N LEU A 88 16.91 -2.31 -5.44
CA LEU A 88 17.44 -1.97 -6.77
C LEU A 88 16.35 -1.57 -7.78
N ALA A 89 15.13 -2.09 -7.62
CA ALA A 89 14.01 -1.79 -8.49
C ALA A 89 13.25 -0.51 -8.10
N LEU A 90 13.26 -0.14 -6.80
CA LEU A 90 12.63 1.09 -6.30
C LEU A 90 13.60 2.28 -6.34
N SER A 91 14.88 2.08 -6.03
CA SER A 91 15.90 3.13 -6.11
C SER A 91 16.06 3.62 -7.56
N SER A 92 16.06 2.74 -8.55
CA SER A 92 16.09 3.18 -9.96
C SER A 92 14.93 4.11 -10.33
N LYS A 93 13.81 4.05 -9.61
CA LYS A 93 12.64 4.92 -9.82
C LYS A 93 12.75 6.27 -9.09
N ILE A 94 13.48 6.33 -7.98
CA ILE A 94 13.67 7.54 -7.16
C ILE A 94 14.85 8.39 -7.65
N TRP A 95 15.85 7.79 -8.31
CA TRP A 95 17.04 8.49 -8.80
C TRP A 95 16.90 9.04 -10.24
N TYR A 96 15.73 8.87 -10.88
CA TYR A 96 15.45 9.33 -12.25
C TYR A 96 14.37 10.42 -12.37
N GLU A 97 13.89 10.98 -11.25
CA GLU A 97 13.10 12.23 -11.23
C GLU A 97 13.94 13.40 -10.70
#